data_AF-A0A4V0IA62-F1
#
_entry.id   AF-A0A4V0IA62-F1
#
_cell.length_a   1.000
_cell.length_b   1.000
_cell.length_c   1.000
_cell.angle_alpha   90.00
_cell.angle_beta   90.00
_cell.angle_gamma   90.00
#
_symmetry.space_group_name_H-M   'P 1'
#
loop_
_entity.id
_entity.type
_entity.pdbx_description
1 polymer ?
#
loop_
_entity_poly.entity_id
_entity_poly.type
_entity_poly.pdbx_seq_one_letter_code
_entity_poly.pdbx_strand_id
1 'polypeptide(L)' 'MESWTVTCAACELRWPRVGGYSDYERQAVEAQPCPGCGKHTLVCREPETRDRRTGPRGVRTGGARAERRAA' A
#
# COMPACT_ATOMS: atom_id res chain seq x y z
N MET A 1 -5.75 -2.47 13.14
CA MET A 1 -5.24 -3.81 12.79
C MET A 1 -4.69 -3.71 11.40
N GLU A 2 -3.38 -3.88 11.24
CA GLU A 2 -2.72 -3.87 9.94
C GLU A 2 -3.12 -5.13 9.16
N SER A 3 -3.29 -4.97 7.86
CA SER A 3 -3.59 -6.07 6.95
C SER A 3 -2.69 -5.95 5.74
N TRP A 4 -2.07 -7.06 5.37
CA TRP A 4 -1.13 -7.15 4.27
C TRP A 4 -1.52 -8.28 3.32
N THR A 5 -0.97 -8.30 2.11
CA THR A 5 -1.41 -9.24 1.06
C THR A 5 -0.27 -10.17 0.66
N VAL A 6 -0.53 -11.47 0.70
CA VAL A 6 0.36 -12.48 0.12
C VAL A 6 -0.08 -12.75 -1.31
N THR A 7 0.86 -12.81 -2.24
CA THR A 7 0.59 -13.15 -3.64
C THR A 7 1.56 -14.24 -4.10
N CYS A 8 1.08 -15.25 -4.80
CA CYS A 8 1.94 -16.22 -5.47
C CYS A 8 2.31 -15.74 -6.87
N ALA A 9 3.60 -15.65 -7.19
CA ALA A 9 4.05 -15.26 -8.52
C ALA A 9 3.81 -16.33 -9.60
N ALA A 10 3.55 -17.59 -9.22
CA ALA A 10 3.39 -18.68 -10.17
C ALA A 10 1.95 -18.97 -10.60
N CYS A 11 0.98 -18.75 -9.70
CA CYS A 11 -0.45 -18.97 -9.98
C CYS A 11 -1.30 -17.73 -9.73
N GLU A 12 -0.66 -16.60 -9.39
CA GLU A 12 -1.29 -15.30 -9.16
C GLU A 12 -2.34 -15.30 -8.02
N LEU A 13 -2.38 -16.37 -7.23
CA LEU A 13 -3.26 -16.50 -6.09
C LEU A 13 -2.87 -15.47 -5.03
N ARG A 14 -3.85 -14.66 -4.60
CA ARG A 14 -3.67 -13.61 -3.61
C ARG A 14 -4.65 -13.77 -2.47
N TRP A 15 -4.18 -13.55 -1.24
CA TRP A 15 -5.04 -13.56 -0.07
C TRP A 15 -4.59 -12.52 0.98
N PRO A 16 -5.54 -11.88 1.65
CA PRO A 16 -5.23 -10.96 2.73
C PRO A 16 -4.85 -11.73 4.01
N ARG A 17 -3.87 -11.20 4.74
CA ARG A 17 -3.53 -11.58 6.11
C ARG A 17 -3.78 -10.39 7.04
N VAL A 18 -4.32 -10.70 8.21
CA VAL A 18 -4.53 -9.72 9.28
C VAL A 18 -3.49 -10.00 10.35
N GLY A 19 -2.69 -8.99 10.72
CA GLY A 19 -1.58 -9.17 11.65
C GLY A 19 -0.46 -8.15 11.42
N GLY A 20 0.57 -8.22 12.26
CA GLY A 20 1.75 -7.38 12.12
C GLY A 20 2.58 -7.80 10.91
N TYR A 21 2.92 -6.85 10.06
CA TYR A 21 3.89 -7.07 8.99
C TYR A 21 5.30 -6.92 9.57
N SER A 22 6.00 -8.05 9.73
CA SER A 22 7.38 -8.09 10.22
C SER A 22 8.23 -8.98 9.33
N ASP A 23 9.54 -8.73 9.25
CA ASP A 23 10.46 -9.56 8.45
C ASP A 23 10.42 -11.04 8.82
N TYR A 24 10.14 -11.35 10.09
CA TYR A 24 9.96 -12.72 10.56
C TYR A 24 8.71 -13.38 9.97
N GLU A 25 7.55 -12.71 10.06
CA GLU A 25 6.30 -13.19 9.42
C GLU A 25 6.47 -13.32 7.91
N ARG A 26 7.18 -12.38 7.30
CA ARG A 26 7.45 -12.37 5.87
C ARG A 26 8.27 -13.59 5.44
N GLN A 27 9.40 -13.82 6.09
CA GLN A 27 10.24 -15.00 5.84
C GLN A 27 9.49 -16.30 6.12
N ALA A 28 8.70 -16.35 7.19
CA ALA A 28 7.91 -17.53 7.51
C ALA A 28 6.91 -17.84 6.40
N VAL A 29 6.23 -16.84 5.83
CA VAL A 29 5.29 -17.04 4.72
C VAL A 29 6.00 -17.35 3.40
N GLU A 30 7.10 -16.66 3.08
CA GLU A 30 7.88 -16.91 1.86
C GLU A 30 8.56 -18.29 1.85
N ALA A 31 8.81 -18.86 3.03
CA ALA A 31 9.30 -20.24 3.20
C ALA A 31 8.23 -21.31 3.01
N GLN A 32 6.94 -20.96 2.96
CA GLN A 32 5.86 -21.94 2.76
C GLN A 32 5.53 -22.12 1.28
N PRO A 33 5.11 -23.33 0.86
CA PRO A 33 4.61 -23.55 -0.49
C PRO A 33 3.24 -22.89 -0.69
N CYS A 34 2.98 -22.41 -1.90
CA CYS A 34 1.66 -21.88 -2.25
C CYS A 34 0.57 -22.95 -2.09
N PRO A 35 -0.55 -22.67 -1.41
CA PRO A 35 -1.64 -23.64 -1.24
C PRO A 35 -2.36 -23.97 -2.56
N GLY A 36 -2.26 -23.12 -3.58
CA GLY A 36 -2.89 -23.35 -4.88
C GLY A 36 -2.03 -24.17 -5.84
N CYS A 37 -0.71 -23.95 -5.88
CA CYS A 37 0.17 -24.56 -6.88
C CYS A 37 1.40 -25.29 -6.31
N GLY A 38 1.60 -25.29 -4.99
CA GLY A 38 2.70 -25.98 -4.31
C GLY A 38 4.10 -25.36 -4.48
N LYS A 39 4.23 -24.23 -5.18
CA LYS A 39 5.53 -23.59 -5.46
C LYS A 39 5.93 -22.60 -4.37
N HIS A 40 7.24 -22.52 -4.08
CA HIS A 40 7.84 -21.56 -3.14
C HIS A 40 8.13 -20.22 -3.82
N THR A 41 7.06 -19.59 -4.33
CA THR A 41 7.13 -18.31 -5.05
C THR A 41 6.13 -17.32 -4.46
N LEU A 42 5.93 -17.38 -3.13
CA LEU A 42 5.09 -16.44 -2.40
C LEU A 42 5.83 -15.12 -2.23
N VAL A 43 5.10 -14.03 -2.42
CA VAL A 43 5.59 -12.66 -2.33
C VAL A 43 4.66 -11.90 -1.40
N CYS A 44 5.22 -11.35 -0.34
CA CYS A 44 4.46 -10.64 0.68
C CYS A 44 4.51 -9.13 0.41
N ARG A 45 3.40 -8.53 -0.04
CA ARG A 45 3.33 -7.08 -0.24
C ARG A 45 3.14 -6.37 1.09
N GLU A 46 3.93 -5.31 1.27
CA GLU A 46 3.86 -4.42 2.41
C GLU A 46 2.44 -3.85 2.53
N PRO A 47 1.85 -3.80 3.74
CA PRO A 47 0.55 -3.19 3.93
C PRO A 47 0.63 -1.75 3.46
N GLU A 48 -0.17 -1.41 2.45
CA GLU A 48 -0.34 -0.01 2.07
C GLU A 48 -0.84 0.72 3.30
N THR A 49 0.05 1.48 3.94
CA THR A 49 -0.34 2.41 4.99
C THR A 49 -1.39 3.27 4.33
N ARG A 50 -2.66 3.06 4.73
CA ARG A 50 -3.76 3.94 4.42
C ARG A 50 -3.42 5.24 5.13
N ASP A 51 -2.58 6.03 4.49
CA ASP A 51 -2.36 7.41 4.82
C ASP A 51 -3.72 8.06 4.63
N ARG A 52 -4.49 8.16 5.73
CA ARG A 52 -5.80 8.82 5.76
C ARG A 52 -5.65 10.34 5.52
N ARG A 53 -4.51 10.83 5.00
CA ARG A 53 -4.15 12.24 4.98
C ARG A 53 -3.47 12.75 3.72
N THR A 54 -3.40 11.99 2.62
CA THR A 54 -2.81 12.51 1.38
C THR A 54 -3.78 12.41 0.22
N GLY A 55 -4.88 13.15 0.33
CA GLY A 55 -5.48 13.76 -0.85
C GLY A 55 -4.87 15.16 -1.02
N PRO A 56 -4.25 15.52 -2.15
CA PRO A 56 -3.87 16.89 -2.42
C PRO A 56 -5.16 17.70 -2.65
N ARG A 57 -5.82 18.16 -1.58
CA ARG A 57 -6.85 19.17 -1.71
C ARG A 57 -6.18 20.50 -2.00
N GLY A 58 -5.94 20.70 -3.29
CA GLY A 58 -5.76 21.96 -4.00
C GLY A 58 -5.26 23.13 -3.15
N VAL A 59 -3.96 23.38 -3.23
CA VAL A 59 -3.43 24.71 -2.94
C VAL A 59 -4.19 25.68 -3.87
N ARG A 60 -5.06 26.51 -3.30
CA ARG A 60 -5.62 27.65 -4.03
C ARG A 60 -4.56 28.74 -4.01
N THR A 61 -3.55 28.60 -4.86
CA THR A 61 -2.69 29.72 -5.25
C THR A 61 -3.34 30.40 -6.46
N GLY A 62 -3.66 31.68 -6.29
CA GLY A 62 -4.13 32.56 -7.37
C GLY A 62 -5.35 33.37 -6.92
N GLY A 63 -5.30 34.68 -6.75
CA GLY A 63 -4.22 35.63 -6.98
C GLY A 63 -4.60 36.98 -6.40
N ALA A 64 -3.60 37.70 -5.94
CA ALA A 64 -3.72 39.12 -5.67
C ALA A 64 -4.11 39.87 -6.96
N ARG A 65 -5.20 40.64 -6.92
CA ARG A 65 -5.27 41.89 -7.67
C ARG A 65 -5.54 43.01 -6.68
N ALA A 66 -4.44 43.55 -6.16
CA ALA A 66 -4.38 44.94 -5.76
C ALA A 66 -4.34 45.78 -7.04
N GLU A 67 -5.43 46.48 -7.37
CA GLU A 67 -5.36 47.63 -8.26
C GLU A 67 -5.82 48.87 -7.52
N ARG A 68 -4.83 49.73 -7.27
CA ARG A 68 -4.98 51.10 -6.81
C ARG A 68 -5.03 51.97 -8.06
N ARG A 69 -6.04 52.84 -8.20
CA ARG A 69 -6.04 54.19 -8.83
C ARG A 69 -7.51 54.57 -9.10
N ALA A 70 -8.04 55.63 -8.49
CA ALA A 70 -7.78 57.08 -8.65
C ALA A 70 -8.87 57.73 -9.53
N ALA A 71 -9.74 58.51 -8.90
CA ALA A 71 -10.20 59.85 -9.29
C ALA A 71 -11.17 60.35 -8.20
#